data_AF-A0A1A9ZMM5-F1
#
_entry.id   AF-A0A1A9ZMM5-F1
#
_cell.length_a   1.000
_cell.length_b   1.000
_cell.length_c   1.000
_cell.angle_alpha   90.00
_cell.angle_beta   90.00
_cell.angle_gamma   90.00
#
_symmetry.space_group_name_H-M   'P 1'
#
loop_
_entity.id
_entity.type
_entity.pdbx_description
1 polymer ?
#
loop_
_entity_poly.entity_id
_entity_poly.type
_entity_poly.pdbx_seq_one_letter_code
_entity_poly.pdbx_strand_id
1 'polypeptide(L)'
;MFERLVLKLYLILQAYAFATKLDTEPSCSKLLAELGDFQKNLVTCVTHNSVPVQICSNCKIVYGNMTKQYKKLSNCSEYFDQDRLNLIPTTQNLLSSIWSKAYCNGKYFGKTVFSGYPYKCYFLSIYHVTECDQDDALQKYTDKNEELSTCINKTANNEVCATCLHLYRDLNSYFTSLNQRYNGKVCFEMQDQMNRTRNHWSKGLKCCQRKPKLTYFTIALAFVISLPMIFYTSSYIITIQRENNHGTLHDEDPLLNVPAPTASTSSTATPGATSLPTTSSTNLNETTSAISKKIF
;
A
#
# COMPACT_ATOMS: atom_id res chain seq x y z
N MET A 1 0.52 -75.33 40.80
CA MET A 1 0.09 -74.15 41.60
C MET A 1 0.79 -72.87 41.15
N PHE A 2 2.10 -72.92 40.90
CA PHE A 2 2.94 -71.79 40.49
C PHE A 2 2.54 -71.16 39.13
N GLU A 3 2.27 -71.96 38.10
CA GLU A 3 1.87 -71.44 36.77
C GLU A 3 0.57 -70.63 36.78
N ARG A 4 -0.41 -71.03 37.59
CA ARG A 4 -1.66 -70.28 37.75
C ARG A 4 -1.45 -68.93 38.43
N LEU A 5 -0.40 -68.81 39.23
CA LEU A 5 -0.03 -67.58 39.94
C LEU A 5 0.67 -66.59 38.99
N VAL A 6 1.57 -67.11 38.14
CA VAL A 6 2.24 -66.33 37.09
C VAL A 6 1.24 -65.80 36.06
N LEU A 7 0.27 -66.62 35.62
CA LEU A 7 -0.75 -66.19 34.66
C LEU A 7 -1.64 -65.07 35.23
N LYS A 8 -2.02 -65.15 36.51
CA LYS A 8 -2.81 -64.11 37.17
C LYS A 8 -2.02 -62.80 37.32
N LEU A 9 -0.75 -62.88 37.70
CA LEU A 9 0.14 -61.71 37.75
C LEU A 9 0.29 -61.05 36.37
N TYR A 10 0.45 -61.85 35.32
CA TYR A 10 0.55 -61.34 33.95
C TYR A 10 -0.74 -60.62 33.50
N LEU A 11 -1.91 -61.19 33.78
CA LEU A 11 -3.20 -60.56 33.45
C LEU A 11 -3.44 -59.26 34.24
N ILE A 12 -3.04 -59.23 35.52
CA ILE A 12 -3.12 -58.01 36.36
C ILE A 12 -2.17 -56.94 35.81
N LEU A 13 -0.95 -57.30 35.41
CA LEU A 13 0.01 -56.37 34.80
C LEU A 13 -0.48 -55.84 33.45
N GLN A 14 -1.11 -56.68 32.61
CA GLN A 14 -1.72 -56.23 31.35
C GLN A 14 -2.92 -55.30 31.59
N ALA A 15 -3.77 -55.61 32.57
CA ALA A 15 -4.91 -54.76 32.94
C ALA A 15 -4.44 -53.40 33.48
N TYR A 16 -3.38 -53.37 34.29
CA TYR A 16 -2.80 -52.13 34.81
C TYR A 16 -2.13 -51.29 33.70
N ALA A 17 -1.42 -51.94 32.76
CA ALA A 17 -0.86 -51.28 31.58
C ALA A 17 -1.94 -50.73 30.63
N PHE A 18 -3.09 -51.40 30.52
CA PHE A 18 -4.21 -50.91 29.72
C PHE A 18 -4.95 -49.76 30.42
N ALA A 19 -5.17 -49.85 31.72
CA ALA A 19 -5.82 -48.81 32.52
C ALA A 19 -5.01 -47.50 32.55
N THR A 20 -3.68 -47.59 32.67
CA THR A 20 -2.80 -46.40 32.61
C THR A 20 -2.75 -45.77 31.22
N LYS A 21 -3.07 -46.51 30.15
CA LYS A 21 -3.12 -46.00 28.77
C LYS A 21 -4.46 -45.35 28.41
N LEU A 22 -5.51 -45.57 29.20
CA LEU A 22 -6.85 -45.04 28.95
C LEU A 22 -7.01 -43.58 29.44
N ASP A 23 -6.05 -43.06 30.20
CA ASP A 23 -6.19 -41.79 30.94
C ASP A 23 -5.39 -40.60 30.37
N THR A 24 -4.99 -40.60 29.09
CA THR A 24 -4.10 -39.53 28.58
C THR A 24 -4.33 -39.03 27.16
N GLU A 25 -5.58 -38.92 26.70
CA GLU A 25 -5.91 -37.95 25.65
C GLU A 25 -7.19 -37.20 26.06
N PRO A 26 -7.20 -35.85 26.07
CA PRO A 26 -8.43 -35.11 26.28
C PRO A 26 -9.44 -35.50 25.21
N SER A 27 -10.67 -35.83 25.61
CA SER A 27 -11.77 -36.14 24.69
C SER A 27 -11.86 -35.08 23.58
N CYS A 28 -12.07 -35.51 22.34
CA CYS A 28 -12.22 -34.63 21.19
C CYS A 28 -13.32 -33.57 21.42
N SER A 29 -14.38 -33.91 22.16
CA SER A 29 -15.42 -32.96 22.60
C SER A 29 -14.89 -31.85 23.51
N LYS A 30 -13.94 -32.16 24.41
CA LYS A 30 -13.28 -31.19 25.28
C LYS A 30 -12.35 -30.28 24.48
N LEU A 31 -11.59 -30.85 23.54
CA LEU A 31 -10.72 -30.06 22.65
C LEU A 31 -11.50 -29.07 21.81
N LEU A 32 -12.69 -29.48 21.32
CA LEU A 32 -13.60 -28.63 20.57
C LEU A 32 -14.18 -27.49 21.42
N ALA A 33 -14.62 -27.80 22.65
CA ALA A 33 -15.12 -26.77 23.57
C ALA A 33 -14.03 -25.72 23.90
N GLU A 34 -12.82 -26.17 24.22
CA GLU A 34 -11.67 -25.29 24.47
C GLU A 34 -11.31 -24.44 23.24
N LEU A 35 -11.39 -25.00 22.03
CA LEU A 35 -11.17 -24.24 20.80
C LEU A 35 -12.20 -23.10 20.68
N GLY A 36 -13.48 -23.38 20.95
CA GLY A 36 -14.55 -22.39 20.96
C GLY A 36 -14.26 -21.23 21.92
N ASP A 37 -13.76 -21.52 23.12
CA ASP A 37 -13.35 -20.50 24.09
C ASP A 37 -12.16 -19.66 23.61
N PHE A 38 -11.14 -20.29 23.02
CA PHE A 38 -10.00 -19.54 22.46
C PHE A 38 -10.41 -18.67 21.26
N GLN A 39 -11.30 -19.15 20.39
CA GLN A 39 -11.82 -18.39 19.27
C GLN A 39 -12.64 -17.17 19.75
N LYS A 40 -13.55 -17.38 20.71
CA LYS A 40 -14.31 -16.30 21.37
C LYS A 40 -13.38 -15.25 21.96
N ASN A 41 -12.39 -15.68 22.74
CA ASN A 41 -11.45 -14.77 23.38
C ASN A 41 -10.61 -13.98 22.36
N LEU A 42 -10.24 -14.60 21.23
CA LEU A 42 -9.54 -13.91 20.16
C LEU A 42 -10.42 -12.82 19.53
N VAL A 43 -11.68 -13.13 19.22
CA VAL A 43 -12.64 -12.16 18.67
C VAL A 43 -12.80 -10.97 19.63
N THR A 44 -12.98 -11.25 20.92
CA THR A 44 -13.04 -10.21 21.96
C THR A 44 -11.78 -9.36 21.98
N CYS A 45 -10.60 -9.99 21.97
CA CYS A 45 -9.32 -9.27 21.99
C CYS A 45 -9.14 -8.37 20.76
N VAL A 46 -9.39 -8.89 19.55
CA VAL A 46 -9.27 -8.14 18.30
C VAL A 46 -10.23 -6.95 18.28
N THR A 47 -11.45 -7.14 18.79
CA THR A 47 -12.47 -6.08 18.86
C THR A 47 -12.04 -4.95 19.80
N HIS A 48 -11.58 -5.28 21.02
CA HIS A 48 -11.13 -4.28 21.98
C HIS A 48 -9.88 -3.51 21.54
N ASN A 49 -9.02 -4.14 20.74
CA ASN A 49 -7.77 -3.56 20.26
C ASN A 49 -7.85 -3.06 18.81
N SER A 50 -9.05 -2.72 18.34
CA SER A 50 -9.28 -2.27 16.97
C SER A 50 -9.06 -0.76 16.78
N VAL A 51 -9.19 0.04 17.86
CA VAL A 51 -9.06 1.51 17.80
C VAL A 51 -8.42 2.05 19.09
N PRO A 52 -7.14 2.49 19.07
CA PRO A 52 -6.18 2.32 17.98
C PRO A 52 -5.84 0.85 17.75
N VAL A 53 -5.32 0.52 16.57
CA VAL A 53 -5.05 -0.88 16.23
C VAL A 53 -3.85 -1.39 17.02
N GLN A 54 -4.07 -2.34 17.94
CA GLN A 54 -3.05 -2.99 18.78
C GLN A 54 -3.22 -4.52 18.83
N ILE A 55 -3.84 -5.09 17.79
CA ILE A 55 -4.19 -6.50 17.76
C ILE A 55 -2.96 -7.42 17.75
N CYS A 56 -1.84 -6.97 17.19
CA CYS A 56 -0.68 -7.83 17.03
C CYS A 56 0.14 -7.92 18.34
N SER A 57 0.31 -6.80 19.05
CA SER A 57 0.93 -6.78 20.38
C SER A 57 0.04 -7.44 21.45
N ASN A 58 -1.21 -7.02 21.57
CA ASN A 58 -2.07 -7.42 22.69
C ASN A 58 -2.74 -8.79 22.53
N CYS A 59 -2.98 -9.26 21.29
CA CYS A 59 -3.70 -10.53 21.06
C CYS A 59 -2.79 -11.71 20.69
N LYS A 60 -1.46 -11.54 20.71
CA LYS A 60 -0.48 -12.57 20.33
C LYS A 60 -0.63 -13.88 21.09
N ILE A 61 -0.80 -13.81 22.42
CA ILE A 61 -0.92 -14.99 23.27
C ILE A 61 -2.22 -15.73 22.96
N VAL A 62 -3.33 -15.00 22.85
CA VAL A 62 -4.66 -15.57 22.58
C VAL A 62 -4.68 -16.25 21.22
N TYR A 63 -4.14 -15.59 20.18
CA TYR A 63 -3.99 -16.16 18.84
C TYR A 63 -3.12 -17.43 18.84
N GLY A 64 -2.00 -17.40 19.57
CA GLY A 64 -1.10 -18.54 19.72
C GLY A 64 -1.78 -19.74 20.38
N ASN A 65 -2.59 -19.50 21.43
CA ASN A 65 -3.33 -20.55 22.11
C ASN A 65 -4.44 -21.15 21.23
N MET A 66 -5.20 -20.30 20.53
CA MET A 66 -6.20 -20.75 19.55
C MET A 66 -5.57 -21.66 18.49
N THR A 67 -4.44 -21.24 17.90
CA THR A 67 -3.75 -22.01 16.85
C THR A 67 -3.21 -23.34 17.37
N LYS A 68 -2.63 -23.34 18.58
CA LYS A 68 -2.17 -24.57 19.24
C LYS A 68 -3.33 -25.53 19.50
N GLN A 69 -4.47 -25.02 19.97
CA GLN A 69 -5.63 -25.83 20.27
C GLN A 69 -6.24 -26.45 19.00
N TYR A 70 -6.35 -25.66 17.93
CA TYR A 70 -6.81 -26.15 16.64
C TYR A 70 -5.91 -27.28 16.11
N LYS A 71 -4.58 -27.17 16.27
CA LYS A 71 -3.62 -28.22 15.90
C LYS A 71 -3.77 -29.50 16.74
N LYS A 72 -4.21 -29.41 18.00
CA LYS A 72 -4.56 -30.61 18.79
C LYS A 72 -5.84 -31.24 18.25
N LEU A 73 -6.85 -30.40 17.98
CA LEU A 73 -8.13 -30.85 17.45
C LEU A 73 -8.00 -31.53 16.09
N SER A 74 -7.02 -31.17 15.25
CA SER A 74 -6.85 -31.79 13.92
C SER A 74 -6.62 -33.32 13.95
N ASN A 75 -6.29 -33.90 15.10
CA ASN A 75 -6.23 -35.35 15.28
C ASN A 75 -7.62 -36.02 15.37
N CYS A 76 -8.67 -35.23 15.60
CA CYS A 76 -10.06 -35.67 15.72
C CYS A 76 -10.77 -35.57 14.37
N SER A 77 -10.56 -36.57 13.50
CA SER A 77 -11.13 -36.62 12.15
C SER A 77 -12.67 -36.48 12.09
N GLU A 78 -13.38 -36.83 13.17
CA GLU A 78 -14.84 -36.71 13.30
C GLU A 78 -15.38 -35.27 13.20
N TYR A 79 -14.52 -34.25 13.34
CA TYR A 79 -14.92 -32.84 13.29
C TYR A 79 -14.48 -32.13 12.01
N PHE A 80 -13.81 -32.84 11.11
CA PHE A 80 -13.34 -32.32 9.84
C PHE A 80 -14.02 -33.08 8.71
N ASP A 81 -14.42 -32.32 7.68
CA ASP A 81 -14.94 -32.86 6.41
C ASP A 81 -16.23 -33.71 6.54
N GLN A 82 -16.94 -33.60 7.68
CA GLN A 82 -18.24 -34.25 7.87
C GLN A 82 -19.39 -33.48 7.23
N ASP A 83 -19.29 -32.16 7.21
CA ASP A 83 -20.35 -31.27 6.72
C ASP A 83 -19.85 -30.37 5.59
N ARG A 84 -20.75 -30.05 4.66
CA ARG A 84 -20.47 -29.18 3.50
C ARG A 84 -19.95 -27.79 3.88
N LEU A 85 -20.30 -27.31 5.08
CA LEU A 85 -19.87 -26.00 5.58
C LEU A 85 -18.50 -26.04 6.25
N ASN A 86 -18.08 -27.21 6.74
CA ASN A 86 -16.81 -27.41 7.44
C ASN A 86 -16.50 -26.26 8.41
N LEU A 87 -17.42 -26.01 9.35
CA LEU A 87 -17.49 -24.73 10.09
C LEU A 87 -16.23 -24.48 10.94
N ILE A 88 -15.66 -25.53 11.50
CA ILE A 88 -14.47 -25.47 12.37
C ILE A 88 -13.25 -24.96 11.58
N PRO A 89 -12.81 -25.58 10.47
CA PRO A 89 -11.74 -25.04 9.64
C PRO A 89 -12.09 -23.69 9.02
N THR A 90 -13.35 -23.46 8.61
CA THR A 90 -13.77 -22.17 8.06
C THR A 90 -13.57 -21.03 9.06
N THR A 91 -14.01 -21.21 10.30
CA THR A 91 -13.87 -20.21 11.39
C THR A 91 -12.41 -20.00 11.74
N GLN A 92 -11.63 -21.09 11.87
CA GLN A 92 -10.19 -21.00 12.11
C GLN A 92 -9.47 -20.23 11.00
N ASN A 93 -9.79 -20.49 9.74
CA ASN A 93 -9.19 -19.82 8.58
C ASN A 93 -9.55 -18.34 8.53
N LEU A 94 -10.79 -17.97 8.86
CA LEU A 94 -11.20 -16.57 8.97
C LEU A 94 -10.35 -15.82 10.00
N LEU A 95 -10.24 -16.37 11.22
CA LEU A 95 -9.47 -15.76 12.31
C LEU A 95 -7.96 -15.70 11.99
N SER A 96 -7.42 -16.75 11.39
CA SER A 96 -6.03 -16.79 10.91
C SER A 96 -5.78 -15.79 9.78
N SER A 97 -6.77 -15.59 8.90
CA SER A 97 -6.72 -14.61 7.82
C SER A 97 -6.64 -13.19 8.38
N ILE A 98 -7.44 -12.82 9.39
CA ILE A 98 -7.37 -11.50 10.04
C ILE A 98 -5.94 -11.23 10.53
N TRP A 99 -5.37 -12.18 11.27
CA TRP A 99 -4.01 -12.08 11.78
C TRP A 99 -2.94 -11.96 10.68
N SER A 100 -3.10 -12.73 9.59
CA SER A 100 -2.18 -12.69 8.44
C SER A 100 -2.26 -11.39 7.64
N LYS A 101 -3.48 -10.86 7.43
CA LYS A 101 -3.73 -9.59 6.70
C LYS A 101 -3.22 -8.38 7.48
N ALA A 102 -3.21 -8.47 8.81
CA ALA A 102 -2.59 -7.48 9.67
C ALA A 102 -1.05 -7.58 9.72
N TYR A 103 -0.47 -8.56 9.02
CA TYR A 103 0.97 -8.86 9.01
C TYR A 103 1.56 -9.15 10.40
N CYS A 104 0.72 -9.59 11.36
CA CYS A 104 1.17 -9.95 12.71
C CYS A 104 2.05 -11.21 12.74
N ASN A 105 2.00 -12.03 11.67
CA ASN A 105 2.86 -13.21 11.49
C ASN A 105 4.32 -12.89 11.18
N GLY A 106 4.61 -11.63 10.85
CA GLY A 106 5.90 -11.27 10.28
C GLY A 106 7.04 -11.30 11.27
N LYS A 107 8.25 -11.28 10.72
CA LYS A 107 9.56 -11.14 11.38
C LYS A 107 9.72 -9.81 12.18
N TYR A 108 8.62 -9.10 12.41
CA TYR A 108 8.56 -7.79 13.07
C TYR A 108 8.56 -7.96 14.58
N PHE A 109 7.82 -8.94 15.07
CA PHE A 109 7.83 -9.35 16.46
C PHE A 109 9.08 -10.16 16.67
N GLY A 110 9.91 -9.77 17.63
CA GLY A 110 11.03 -10.57 18.07
C GLY A 110 10.57 -12.02 18.23
N LYS A 111 11.39 -12.97 17.79
CA LYS A 111 11.10 -14.39 17.99
C LYS A 111 10.93 -14.58 19.49
N THR A 112 9.69 -14.77 19.96
CA THR A 112 9.47 -15.33 21.29
C THR A 112 10.12 -16.70 21.26
N VAL A 113 11.09 -16.89 22.15
CA VAL A 113 11.78 -18.16 22.40
C VAL A 113 10.74 -19.21 22.81
N PHE A 114 10.10 -19.82 21.82
CA PHE A 114 9.18 -20.94 21.98
C PHE A 114 9.42 -21.90 20.82
N SER A 115 10.62 -22.47 20.82
CA SER A 115 10.99 -23.80 20.33
C SER A 115 12.47 -23.76 19.98
N GLY A 116 13.29 -24.39 20.82
CA GLY A 116 14.49 -25.15 20.43
C GLY A 116 15.66 -24.45 19.76
N TYR A 117 15.49 -23.64 18.71
CA TYR A 117 16.57 -23.00 17.96
C TYR A 117 16.09 -21.77 17.16
N PRO A 118 16.60 -20.55 17.46
CA PRO A 118 16.38 -19.42 16.57
C PRO A 118 17.66 -18.62 16.31
N TYR A 119 18.51 -19.03 15.36
CA TYR A 119 19.44 -18.10 14.73
C TYR A 119 19.49 -18.29 13.21
N LYS A 120 19.27 -17.19 12.48
CA LYS A 120 19.90 -16.97 11.17
C LYS A 120 20.83 -15.79 11.36
N CYS A 121 21.99 -16.06 11.94
CA CYS A 121 23.13 -15.14 11.90
C CYS A 121 23.77 -15.30 10.52
N TYR A 122 24.01 -14.22 9.79
CA TYR A 122 24.96 -14.27 8.68
C TYR A 122 26.35 -14.07 9.28
N PHE A 123 27.21 -15.07 9.14
CA PHE A 123 28.59 -15.03 9.61
C PHE A 123 29.43 -14.28 8.56
N LEU A 124 29.76 -13.01 8.81
CA LEU A 124 30.75 -12.27 8.02
C LEU A 124 32.12 -12.46 8.69
N SER A 125 32.98 -13.21 8.01
CA SER A 125 34.19 -13.85 8.54
C SER A 125 35.34 -12.91 8.97
N ILE A 126 35.17 -11.59 8.98
CA ILE A 126 36.33 -10.66 9.01
C ILE A 126 36.42 -9.80 10.29
N TYR A 127 35.35 -9.62 11.09
CA TYR A 127 35.39 -8.60 12.16
C TYR A 127 34.93 -9.01 13.57
N HIS A 128 34.54 -10.26 13.85
CA HIS A 128 34.00 -10.63 15.19
C HIS A 128 32.90 -9.67 15.71
N VAL A 129 32.16 -9.01 14.81
CA VAL A 129 30.97 -8.25 15.15
C VAL A 129 29.77 -9.08 14.73
N THR A 130 29.22 -9.83 15.68
CA THR A 130 27.86 -10.35 15.60
C THR A 130 26.90 -9.21 15.90
N GLU A 131 26.55 -8.43 14.88
CA GLU A 131 25.32 -7.63 14.94
C GLU A 131 24.13 -8.59 14.79
N CYS A 132 23.77 -9.21 15.89
CA CYS A 132 22.46 -9.79 16.08
C CYS A 132 21.50 -8.63 16.31
N ASP A 133 20.97 -8.03 15.24
CA ASP A 133 19.92 -7.01 15.36
C ASP A 133 18.64 -7.74 15.83
N GLN A 134 18.57 -7.93 17.15
CA GLN A 134 17.45 -8.47 17.93
C GLN A 134 16.42 -7.39 18.25
N ASP A 135 16.49 -6.22 17.62
CA ASP A 135 15.47 -5.21 17.81
C ASP A 135 14.18 -5.73 17.17
N ASP A 136 13.23 -6.14 18.03
CA ASP A 136 11.83 -6.23 17.66
C ASP A 136 11.48 -4.91 16.97
N ALA A 137 11.23 -4.96 15.66
CA ALA A 137 11.03 -3.76 14.86
C ALA A 137 9.81 -2.98 15.36
N LEU A 138 8.87 -3.66 16.00
CA LEU A 138 7.76 -3.02 16.70
C LEU A 138 8.24 -2.35 17.99
N GLN A 139 9.11 -2.98 18.79
CA GLN A 139 9.66 -2.34 20.00
C GLN A 139 10.41 -1.06 19.66
N LYS A 140 11.37 -1.13 18.72
CA LYS A 140 12.14 0.05 18.30
C LYS A 140 11.27 1.15 17.71
N TYR A 141 10.21 0.79 16.99
CA TYR A 141 9.20 1.75 16.53
C TYR A 141 8.46 2.38 17.71
N THR A 142 8.05 1.56 18.68
CA THR A 142 7.31 1.99 19.88
C THR A 142 8.14 2.96 20.70
N ASP A 143 9.42 2.67 20.92
CA ASP A 143 10.34 3.53 21.67
C ASP A 143 10.48 4.90 20.99
N LYS A 144 10.72 4.94 19.68
CA LYS A 144 10.79 6.19 18.91
C LYS A 144 9.47 6.97 18.91
N ASN A 145 8.35 6.26 18.85
CA ASN A 145 7.03 6.87 18.88
C ASN A 145 6.71 7.43 20.28
N GLU A 146 7.13 6.76 21.34
CA GLU A 146 7.02 7.23 22.72
C GLU A 146 7.91 8.46 22.96
N GLU A 147 9.14 8.47 22.44
CA GLU A 147 10.06 9.61 22.52
C GLU A 147 9.43 10.85 21.85
N LEU A 148 8.90 10.69 20.64
CA LEU A 148 8.17 11.74 19.95
C LEU A 148 6.95 12.21 20.75
N SER A 149 6.13 11.28 21.23
CA SER A 149 4.91 11.59 21.99
C SER A 149 5.24 12.36 23.28
N THR A 150 6.31 11.94 23.96
CA THR A 150 6.83 12.61 25.16
C THR A 150 7.29 14.03 24.86
N CYS A 151 8.00 14.24 23.74
CA CYS A 151 8.40 15.58 23.31
C CYS A 151 7.18 16.47 23.02
N ILE A 152 6.20 15.96 22.27
CA ILE A 152 4.97 16.69 21.93
C ILE A 152 4.22 17.11 23.21
N ASN A 153 4.07 16.20 24.17
CA ASN A 153 3.32 16.48 25.40
C ASN A 153 4.04 17.45 26.35
N LYS A 154 5.38 17.50 26.31
CA LYS A 154 6.18 18.39 27.17
C LYS A 154 6.40 19.78 26.56
N THR A 155 6.27 19.92 25.25
CA THR A 155 6.62 21.16 24.54
C THR A 155 5.39 22.03 24.34
N ALA A 156 5.55 23.35 24.49
CA ALA A 156 4.48 24.31 24.18
C ALA A 156 4.10 24.26 22.70
N ASN A 157 2.80 24.36 22.39
CA ASN A 157 2.24 24.16 21.03
C ASN A 157 2.94 24.97 19.92
N ASN A 158 3.41 26.18 20.21
CA ASN A 158 4.10 27.06 19.27
C ASN A 158 5.53 26.60 18.91
N GLU A 159 6.13 25.74 19.74
CA GLU A 159 7.52 25.28 19.60
C GLU A 159 7.63 23.81 19.20
N VAL A 160 6.56 23.01 19.35
CA VAL A 160 6.54 21.56 19.05
C VAL A 160 7.17 21.25 17.69
N CYS A 161 6.83 22.02 16.66
CA CYS A 161 7.29 21.78 15.30
C CYS A 161 8.80 22.03 15.11
N ALA A 162 9.43 22.89 15.93
CA ALA A 162 10.86 23.14 15.87
C ALA A 162 11.62 22.15 16.75
N THR A 163 11.15 21.96 17.99
CA THR A 163 11.79 21.12 19.00
C THR A 163 11.71 19.64 18.66
N CYS A 164 10.53 19.12 18.32
CA CYS A 164 10.30 17.69 18.11
C CYS A 164 10.51 17.23 16.66
N LEU A 165 10.93 18.12 15.75
CA LEU A 165 11.10 17.80 14.33
C LEU A 165 12.07 16.65 14.09
N HIS A 166 13.18 16.62 14.84
CA HIS A 166 14.21 15.61 14.68
C HIS A 166 13.67 14.22 15.06
N LEU A 167 12.92 14.10 16.16
CA LEU A 167 12.25 12.87 16.59
C LEU A 167 11.20 12.41 15.58
N TYR A 168 10.40 13.33 15.06
CA TYR A 168 9.42 13.02 14.02
C TYR A 168 10.10 12.48 12.75
N ARG A 169 11.19 13.13 12.33
CA ARG A 169 11.97 12.69 11.16
C ARG A 169 12.61 11.33 11.38
N ASP A 170 13.18 11.10 12.55
CA ASP A 170 13.80 9.84 12.94
C ASP A 170 12.75 8.70 12.91
N LEU A 171 11.63 8.85 13.61
CA LEU A 171 10.50 7.90 13.56
C LEU A 171 10.01 7.64 12.14
N ASN A 172 9.76 8.71 11.35
CA ASN A 172 9.25 8.59 9.99
C ASN A 172 10.26 7.91 9.06
N SER A 173 11.55 8.19 9.22
CA SER A 173 12.63 7.56 8.45
C SER A 173 12.74 6.07 8.78
N TYR A 174 12.64 5.72 10.05
CA TYR A 174 12.63 4.34 10.51
C TYR A 174 11.44 3.56 9.91
N PHE A 175 10.22 4.10 10.02
CA PHE A 175 9.04 3.50 9.41
C PHE A 175 9.19 3.34 7.89
N THR A 176 9.71 4.36 7.20
CA THR A 176 9.92 4.31 5.74
C THR A 176 10.93 3.23 5.36
N SER A 177 12.01 3.08 6.14
CA SER A 177 13.01 2.03 5.93
C SER A 177 12.42 0.62 6.08
N LEU A 178 11.53 0.41 7.06
CA LEU A 178 10.80 -0.83 7.23
C LEU A 178 9.84 -1.06 6.05
N ASN A 179 9.09 -0.03 5.68
CA ASN A 179 8.16 -0.10 4.56
C ASN A 179 8.84 -0.52 3.25
N GLN A 180 10.05 -0.01 3.00
CA GLN A 180 10.86 -0.39 1.86
C GLN A 180 11.45 -1.80 1.98
N ARG A 181 12.06 -2.14 3.13
CA ARG A 181 12.65 -3.46 3.40
C ARG A 181 11.64 -4.60 3.26
N TYR A 182 10.37 -4.31 3.55
CA TYR A 182 9.30 -5.29 3.59
C TYR A 182 8.23 -5.09 2.52
N ASN A 183 8.50 -4.31 1.47
CA ASN A 183 7.61 -4.13 0.32
C ASN A 183 6.17 -3.75 0.73
N GLY A 184 6.02 -2.84 1.70
CA GLY A 184 4.70 -2.42 2.18
C GLY A 184 4.02 -3.35 3.18
N LYS A 185 4.63 -4.48 3.55
CA LYS A 185 4.05 -5.49 4.46
C LYS A 185 4.43 -5.29 5.92
N VAL A 186 4.58 -4.04 6.35
CA VAL A 186 4.84 -3.69 7.76
C VAL A 186 3.62 -4.06 8.61
N CYS A 187 3.83 -4.39 9.88
CA CYS A 187 2.74 -4.65 10.83
C CYS A 187 1.66 -3.56 10.76
N PHE A 188 0.39 -3.96 10.66
CA PHE A 188 -0.71 -3.01 10.47
C PHE A 188 -0.90 -2.06 11.66
N GLU A 189 -0.59 -2.50 12.88
CA GLU A 189 -0.51 -1.65 14.08
C GLU A 189 0.47 -0.47 13.89
N MET A 190 1.65 -0.71 13.31
CA MET A 190 2.61 0.37 13.02
C MET A 190 2.13 1.29 11.90
N GLN A 191 1.45 0.73 10.88
CA GLN A 191 0.89 1.53 9.80
C GLN A 191 -0.20 2.49 10.30
N ASP A 192 -1.10 1.99 11.15
CA ASP A 192 -2.16 2.80 11.77
C ASP A 192 -1.57 3.90 12.66
N GLN A 193 -0.64 3.53 13.56
CA GLN A 193 0.04 4.50 14.40
C GLN A 193 0.77 5.57 13.58
N MET A 194 1.54 5.18 12.56
CA MET A 194 2.26 6.14 11.72
C MET A 194 1.30 7.07 10.96
N ASN A 195 0.18 6.54 10.48
CA ASN A 195 -0.85 7.34 9.81
C ASN A 195 -1.48 8.36 10.77
N ARG A 196 -1.81 7.95 11.99
CA ARG A 196 -2.32 8.84 13.05
C ARG A 196 -1.27 9.90 13.43
N THR A 197 -0.02 9.51 13.63
CA THR A 197 1.10 10.41 13.93
C THR A 197 1.31 11.43 12.80
N ARG A 198 1.30 11.01 11.54
CA ARG A 198 1.39 11.93 10.38
C ARG A 198 0.20 12.89 10.33
N ASN A 199 -1.01 12.42 10.60
CA ASN A 199 -2.21 13.26 10.63
C ASN A 199 -2.17 14.28 11.78
N HIS A 200 -1.76 13.85 12.98
CA HIS A 200 -1.60 14.72 14.14
C HIS A 200 -0.50 15.77 13.89
N TRP A 201 0.66 15.36 13.37
CA TRP A 201 1.78 16.26 13.02
C TRP A 201 1.40 17.29 11.95
N SER A 202 0.75 16.85 10.87
CA SER A 202 0.43 17.71 9.72
C SER A 202 -0.80 18.58 9.94
N LYS A 203 -1.92 18.01 10.38
CA LYS A 203 -3.21 18.71 10.51
C LYS A 203 -3.47 19.22 11.91
N GLY A 204 -3.15 18.42 12.93
CA GLY A 204 -3.35 18.79 14.34
C GLY A 204 -2.42 19.93 14.75
N LEU A 205 -1.12 19.69 14.64
CA LEU A 205 -0.06 20.63 15.05
C LEU A 205 0.32 21.63 13.95
N LYS A 206 -0.16 21.43 12.71
CA LYS A 206 0.16 22.29 11.55
C LYS A 206 1.67 22.43 11.28
N CYS A 207 2.46 21.41 11.63
CA CYS A 207 3.92 21.45 11.43
C CYS A 207 4.33 21.30 9.97
N CYS A 208 3.45 20.75 9.11
CA CYS A 208 3.72 20.59 7.69
C CYS A 208 3.20 21.78 6.87
N GLN A 209 3.67 22.99 7.19
CA GLN A 209 3.42 24.19 6.39
C GLN A 209 4.43 24.22 5.24
N ARG A 210 4.14 23.50 4.15
CA ARG A 210 4.84 23.77 2.89
C ARG A 210 4.41 25.18 2.48
N LYS A 211 5.31 26.17 2.62
CA LYS A 211 5.20 27.43 1.87
C LYS A 211 5.62 27.10 0.44
N PRO A 212 4.68 26.91 -0.51
CA PRO A 212 5.08 26.53 -1.85
C PRO A 212 5.84 27.71 -2.46
N LYS A 213 7.12 27.50 -2.77
CA LYS A 213 7.91 28.46 -3.55
C LYS A 213 7.53 28.29 -5.02
N LEU A 214 6.34 28.80 -5.39
CA LEU A 214 5.81 28.72 -6.76
C LEU A 214 6.50 29.68 -7.74
N THR A 215 7.42 30.52 -7.29
CA THR A 215 8.04 31.57 -8.11
C THR A 215 8.57 31.06 -9.45
N TYR A 216 9.36 29.98 -9.45
CA TYR A 216 9.89 29.40 -10.69
C TYR A 216 8.82 28.78 -11.58
N PHE A 217 7.80 28.16 -10.98
CA PHE A 217 6.67 27.58 -11.70
C PHE A 217 5.85 28.68 -12.39
N THR A 218 5.57 29.78 -11.69
CA THR A 218 4.84 30.93 -12.24
C THR A 218 5.62 31.61 -13.37
N ILE A 219 6.94 31.79 -13.21
CA ILE A 219 7.80 32.36 -14.27
C ILE A 219 7.78 31.47 -15.52
N ALA A 220 7.98 30.16 -15.36
CA ALA A 220 7.96 29.21 -16.47
C ALA A 220 6.60 29.22 -17.19
N LEU A 221 5.50 29.26 -16.44
CA LEU A 221 4.15 29.35 -17.00
C LEU A 221 3.95 30.63 -17.81
N ALA A 222 4.43 31.77 -17.31
CA ALA A 222 4.33 33.05 -18.02
C ALA A 222 5.10 33.04 -19.35
N PHE A 223 6.29 32.44 -19.40
CA PHE A 223 7.05 32.25 -20.64
C PHE A 223 6.31 31.39 -21.66
N VAL A 224 5.72 30.27 -21.22
CA VAL A 224 4.99 29.38 -22.13
C VAL A 224 3.75 30.07 -22.71
N ILE A 225 3.05 30.88 -21.92
CA ILE A 225 1.86 31.63 -22.37
C ILE A 225 2.23 32.80 -23.30
N SER A 226 3.41 33.41 -23.15
CA SER A 226 3.83 34.52 -24.01
C SER A 226 4.30 34.06 -25.40
N LEU A 227 4.78 32.82 -25.55
CA LEU A 227 5.25 32.29 -26.83
C LEU A 227 4.19 32.36 -27.97
N PRO A 228 2.93 31.91 -27.78
CA PRO A 228 1.88 32.10 -28.78
C PRO A 228 1.58 33.57 -29.09
N MET A 229 1.54 34.44 -28.06
CA MET A 229 1.26 35.86 -28.26
C MET A 229 2.34 36.53 -29.11
N ILE A 230 3.62 36.22 -28.85
CA ILE A 230 4.76 36.72 -29.64
C ILE A 230 4.70 36.16 -31.08
N PHE A 231 4.35 34.88 -31.24
CA PHE A 231 4.21 34.27 -32.56
C PHE A 231 3.12 34.96 -33.40
N TYR A 232 1.93 35.16 -32.84
CA TYR A 232 0.84 35.79 -33.58
C TYR A 232 1.12 37.28 -33.85
N THR A 233 1.62 38.03 -32.88
CA THR A 233 1.98 39.45 -33.09
C THR A 233 3.08 39.63 -34.13
N SER A 234 4.13 38.80 -34.10
CA SER A 234 5.18 38.85 -35.13
C SER A 234 4.65 38.49 -36.51
N SER A 235 3.80 37.46 -36.63
CA SER A 235 3.18 37.09 -37.91
C SER A 235 2.31 38.22 -38.48
N TYR A 236 1.55 38.91 -37.63
CA TYR A 236 0.70 40.03 -38.01
C TYR A 236 1.52 41.24 -38.50
N ILE A 237 2.56 41.63 -37.76
CA ILE A 237 3.45 42.75 -38.13
C ILE A 237 4.16 42.46 -39.46
N ILE A 238 4.69 41.24 -39.63
CA ILE A 238 5.36 40.85 -40.88
C ILE A 238 4.40 40.92 -42.07
N THR A 239 3.13 40.57 -41.87
CA THR A 239 2.10 40.62 -42.93
C THR A 239 1.83 42.07 -43.36
N ILE A 240 1.58 42.97 -42.40
CA ILE A 240 1.35 44.39 -42.67
C ILE A 240 2.56 45.05 -43.34
N GLN A 241 3.77 44.75 -42.86
CA GLN A 241 4.98 45.36 -43.43
C GLN A 241 5.19 44.93 -44.88
N ARG A 242 4.82 43.69 -45.25
CA ARG A 242 4.85 43.25 -46.64
C ARG A 242 3.82 43.99 -47.49
N GLU A 243 2.61 44.20 -46.99
CA GLU A 243 1.56 44.96 -47.70
C GLU A 243 2.02 46.39 -47.98
N ASN A 244 2.57 47.08 -46.98
CA ASN A 244 3.07 48.45 -47.13
C ASN A 244 4.26 48.55 -48.10
N ASN A 245 5.11 47.52 -48.16
CA ASN A 245 6.28 47.50 -49.04
C ASN A 245 5.97 46.99 -50.47
N HIS A 246 4.85 46.30 -50.70
CA HIS A 246 4.42 45.83 -52.03
C HIS A 246 3.47 46.79 -52.76
N GLY A 247 3.06 47.90 -52.15
CA GLY A 247 2.14 48.90 -52.72
C GLY A 247 2.70 49.81 -53.83
N THR A 248 3.89 49.53 -54.39
CA THR A 248 4.55 50.39 -55.40
C THR A 248 4.45 49.90 -56.85
N LEU A 249 3.57 48.94 -57.16
CA LEU A 249 3.40 48.43 -58.54
C LEU A 249 1.92 48.29 -58.96
N HIS A 250 1.13 49.35 -58.77
CA HIS A 250 -0.11 49.54 -59.55
C HIS A 250 -0.52 51.03 -59.55
N ASP A 251 0.21 51.84 -60.32
CA ASP A 251 -0.23 53.15 -60.79
C ASP A 251 0.27 53.29 -62.24
N GLU A 252 -0.42 52.68 -63.19
CA GLU A 252 -0.43 53.13 -64.59
C GLU A 252 -1.81 52.79 -65.19
N ASP A 253 -2.72 53.75 -65.12
CA ASP A 253 -3.83 53.87 -66.05
C ASP A 253 -3.46 54.94 -67.10
N PRO A 254 -3.28 54.60 -68.39
CA PRO A 254 -3.28 55.59 -69.44
C PRO A 254 -4.72 55.79 -69.94
N LEU A 255 -5.32 56.93 -69.55
CA LEU A 255 -6.55 57.44 -70.15
C LEU A 255 -6.27 58.02 -71.54
N LEU A 256 -6.95 57.43 -72.53
CA LEU A 256 -7.72 58.08 -73.62
C LEU A 256 -6.94 58.85 -74.71
N ASN A 257 -7.07 58.44 -75.99
CA ASN A 257 -8.13 58.99 -76.86
C ASN A 257 -8.19 58.33 -78.28
N VAL A 258 -9.41 58.39 -78.85
CA VAL A 258 -9.83 58.32 -80.27
C VAL A 258 -10.48 57.00 -80.76
N PRO A 259 -11.64 57.07 -81.49
CA PRO A 259 -12.82 56.22 -81.23
C PRO A 259 -13.19 55.20 -82.33
N ALA A 260 -14.13 54.33 -81.95
CA ALA A 260 -14.76 53.26 -82.73
C ALA A 260 -15.65 53.78 -83.89
N PRO A 261 -16.13 52.90 -84.81
CA PRO A 261 -17.39 52.21 -84.49
C PRO A 261 -17.58 50.76 -85.02
N THR A 262 -18.31 49.99 -84.20
CA THR A 262 -19.34 48.96 -84.49
C THR A 262 -19.05 47.57 -85.10
N ALA A 263 -19.52 46.58 -84.30
CA ALA A 263 -20.21 45.32 -84.62
C ALA A 263 -19.38 44.17 -85.25
N SER A 264 -18.91 43.16 -84.50
CA SER A 264 -19.59 42.04 -83.82
C SER A 264 -20.10 40.92 -84.74
N THR A 265 -19.43 39.75 -84.68
CA THR A 265 -20.10 38.45 -84.79
C THR A 265 -19.32 37.36 -84.03
N SER A 266 -20.11 36.50 -83.40
CA SER A 266 -19.90 35.45 -82.41
C SER A 266 -19.15 34.17 -82.83
N SER A 267 -18.55 33.48 -81.86
CA SER A 267 -18.77 32.06 -81.48
C SER A 267 -17.67 31.65 -80.48
N THR A 268 -17.91 31.29 -79.21
CA THR A 268 -18.60 30.12 -78.61
C THR A 268 -17.98 28.77 -78.96
N ALA A 269 -17.27 28.14 -78.00
CA ALA A 269 -17.54 26.77 -77.51
C ALA A 269 -16.46 26.27 -76.50
N THR A 270 -16.87 26.13 -75.23
CA THR A 270 -16.44 25.12 -74.23
C THR A 270 -16.97 23.71 -74.65
N PRO A 271 -16.81 22.53 -73.95
CA PRO A 271 -16.63 22.30 -72.49
C PRO A 271 -15.86 21.03 -71.99
N GLY A 272 -15.68 20.95 -70.66
CA GLY A 272 -15.77 19.71 -69.82
C GLY A 272 -14.49 18.87 -69.64
N ALA A 273 -14.20 18.17 -68.54
CA ALA A 273 -14.90 17.81 -67.29
C ALA A 273 -13.82 17.26 -66.30
N THR A 274 -13.79 17.65 -65.01
CA THR A 274 -14.38 17.00 -63.80
C THR A 274 -13.71 15.70 -63.31
N SER A 275 -13.21 15.69 -62.05
CA SER A 275 -13.50 14.65 -61.04
C SER A 275 -12.89 14.92 -59.64
N LEU A 276 -13.70 14.69 -58.61
CA LEU A 276 -13.45 14.47 -57.17
C LEU A 276 -14.38 13.27 -56.76
N PRO A 277 -14.54 12.76 -55.51
CA PRO A 277 -13.72 12.55 -54.29
C PRO A 277 -13.76 11.10 -53.74
N THR A 278 -13.02 10.78 -52.64
CA THR A 278 -13.58 9.93 -51.55
C THR A 278 -12.91 10.12 -50.17
N THR A 279 -13.76 10.22 -49.14
CA THR A 279 -13.51 10.18 -47.68
C THR A 279 -13.64 8.77 -47.09
N SER A 280 -13.01 8.47 -45.94
CA SER A 280 -13.46 7.47 -44.95
C SER A 280 -12.77 7.67 -43.59
N SER A 281 -13.52 7.41 -42.51
CA SER A 281 -13.29 7.79 -41.12
C SER A 281 -13.08 6.59 -40.16
N THR A 282 -12.70 6.91 -38.91
CA THR A 282 -12.94 6.22 -37.62
C THR A 282 -12.02 5.06 -37.16
N ASN A 283 -11.33 5.26 -36.02
CA ASN A 283 -11.61 4.51 -34.78
C ASN A 283 -10.96 5.14 -33.51
N LEU A 284 -11.79 5.23 -32.47
CA LEU A 284 -11.45 5.39 -31.05
C LEU A 284 -10.73 4.12 -30.55
N ASN A 285 -9.80 4.25 -29.60
CA ASN A 285 -9.80 3.42 -28.38
C ASN A 285 -8.86 3.97 -27.28
N GLU A 286 -9.53 4.30 -26.17
CA GLU A 286 -9.17 4.28 -24.75
C GLU A 286 -7.70 4.17 -24.28
N THR A 287 -7.30 5.26 -23.64
CA THR A 287 -6.61 5.37 -22.34
C THR A 287 -6.52 4.12 -21.45
N THR A 288 -5.29 3.72 -21.12
CA THR A 288 -4.92 3.29 -19.75
C THR A 288 -3.61 3.96 -19.33
N SER A 289 -3.74 5.07 -18.59
CA SER A 289 -2.62 5.75 -17.94
C SER A 289 -2.14 4.94 -16.74
N ALA A 290 -0.83 4.70 -16.72
CA ALA A 290 -0.08 4.34 -15.53
C ALA A 290 -0.38 5.31 -14.37
N ILE A 291 -0.65 4.78 -13.18
CA ILE A 291 -0.62 5.54 -11.93
C ILE A 291 0.52 4.96 -11.09
N SER A 292 1.70 5.55 -11.29
CA SER A 292 2.82 5.52 -10.35
C SER A 292 2.44 6.38 -9.14
N LYS A 293 1.95 5.75 -8.06
CA LYS A 293 1.82 6.41 -6.75
C LYS A 293 3.22 6.56 -6.12
N LYS A 294 3.86 7.70 -6.36
CA LYS A 294 4.89 8.23 -5.46
C LYS A 294 4.19 8.76 -4.21
N ILE A 295 4.40 8.06 -3.10
CA ILE A 295 3.97 8.46 -1.76
C ILE A 295 4.93 9.54 -1.26
N PHE A 296 4.38 10.67 -0.83
CA PHE A 296 5.04 11.68 0.00
C PHE A 296 4.95 11.28 1.48
#